data_AF-A0A2V8KMH0-F1
#
_entry.id   AF-A0A2V8KMH0-F1
#
_cell.length_a   1.000
_cell.length_b   1.000
_cell.length_c   1.000
_cell.angle_alpha   90.00
_cell.angle_beta   90.00
_cell.angle_gamma   90.00
#
_symmetry.space_group_name_H-M   'P 1'
#
loop_
_entity.id
_entity.type
_entity.pdbx_description
1 polymer ?
#
loop_
_entity_poly.entity_id
_entity_poly.type
_entity_poly.pdbx_seq_one_letter_code
_entity_poly.pdbx_strand_id
1 'polypeptide(L)'
;MSNVVEALAAELERSRELSPRVLNYIEDNYRIEHDAVGTFLTEELPKLEDYEIDLILSPVFTPKLADQAVFAELLGRDSVPRERWPALVQQLVERPTRAQLMTLDGKAHLVNLREVTIERYVHRLRLEATIPDFLFDLLERYVSTDRPLLKAIARRSIWDDSGRRGILERYLTAVVGRDSYALSDTLDLLNLIENRKPSDLENLLAEIPRWQEALRKQVEVATSGKPFFNEDVRLMHGGARDQRTQADSRVSAKENELAFLGRLTQLLL
;
A
#
# COMPACT_ATOMS: atom_id res chain seq x y z
N MET A 1 -16.50 -6.35 -19.83
CA MET A 1 -16.69 -4.99 -19.27
C MET A 1 -17.67 -4.99 -18.10
N SER A 2 -18.85 -5.65 -18.20
CA SER A 2 -19.80 -5.81 -17.07
C SER A 2 -19.10 -6.25 -15.77
N ASN A 3 -18.30 -7.32 -15.84
CA ASN A 3 -17.60 -7.84 -14.66
C ASN A 3 -16.61 -6.85 -14.02
N VAL A 4 -16.01 -5.93 -14.79
CA VAL A 4 -15.08 -4.93 -14.25
C VAL A 4 -15.85 -3.82 -13.53
N VAL A 5 -16.97 -3.37 -14.12
CA VAL A 5 -17.85 -2.38 -13.48
C VAL A 5 -18.45 -2.95 -12.19
N GLU A 6 -18.92 -4.19 -12.22
CA GLU A 6 -19.42 -4.89 -11.04
C GLU A 6 -18.35 -5.04 -9.95
N ALA A 7 -17.11 -5.39 -10.32
CA ALA A 7 -16.00 -5.48 -9.37
C ALA A 7 -15.61 -4.10 -8.80
N LEU A 8 -15.57 -3.05 -9.64
CA LEU A 8 -15.32 -1.68 -9.20
C LEU A 8 -16.38 -1.22 -8.20
N ALA A 9 -17.64 -1.43 -8.53
CA ALA A 9 -18.76 -1.15 -7.65
C ALA A 9 -18.63 -1.91 -6.32
N ALA A 10 -18.42 -3.23 -6.36
CA ALA A 10 -18.27 -4.04 -5.17
C ALA A 10 -17.14 -3.50 -4.27
N GLU A 11 -15.96 -3.20 -4.82
CA GLU A 11 -14.83 -2.67 -4.04
C GLU A 11 -15.06 -1.25 -3.49
N LEU A 12 -15.74 -0.38 -4.24
CA LEU A 12 -16.11 0.96 -3.78
C LEU A 12 -17.16 0.93 -2.65
N GLU A 13 -18.05 -0.07 -2.67
CA GLU A 13 -19.17 -0.21 -1.72
C GLU A 13 -18.79 -0.99 -0.45
N ARG A 14 -17.57 -1.57 -0.39
CA ARG A 14 -17.07 -2.24 0.82
C ARG A 14 -17.02 -1.28 2.01
N SER A 15 -17.27 -1.83 3.19
CA SER A 15 -17.08 -1.13 4.46
C SER A 15 -15.65 -0.59 4.60
N ARG A 16 -15.54 0.70 4.89
CA ARG A 16 -14.25 1.40 5.08
C ARG A 16 -14.30 2.22 6.36
N GLU A 17 -13.39 1.91 7.28
CA GLU A 17 -13.22 2.68 8.51
C GLU A 17 -12.61 4.05 8.23
N LEU A 18 -13.17 5.08 8.87
CA LEU A 18 -12.60 6.41 8.87
C LEU A 18 -11.40 6.46 9.81
N SER A 19 -10.23 6.75 9.25
CA SER A 19 -9.03 6.93 10.07
C SER A 19 -9.17 8.14 11.00
N PRO A 20 -8.49 8.16 12.17
CA PRO A 20 -8.47 9.32 13.06
C PRO A 20 -8.07 10.61 12.36
N ARG A 21 -7.20 10.54 11.34
CA ARG A 21 -6.80 11.69 10.54
C ARG A 21 -7.98 12.32 9.79
N VAL A 22 -8.87 11.51 9.22
CA VAL A 22 -10.03 11.99 8.47
C VAL A 22 -11.06 12.58 9.44
N LEU A 23 -11.26 11.95 10.59
CA LEU A 23 -12.18 12.42 11.63
C LEU A 23 -11.74 13.78 12.18
N ASN A 24 -10.47 13.91 12.60
CA ASN A 24 -9.93 15.18 13.08
C ASN A 24 -10.03 16.27 12.01
N TYR A 25 -9.79 15.93 10.73
CA TYR A 25 -9.96 16.88 9.64
C TYR A 25 -11.40 17.41 9.53
N ILE A 26 -12.40 16.53 9.64
CA ILE A 26 -13.81 16.93 9.61
C ILE A 26 -14.15 17.81 10.82
N GLU A 27 -13.76 17.37 12.02
CA GLU A 27 -14.01 18.08 13.28
C GLU A 27 -13.41 19.49 13.26
N ASP A 28 -12.14 19.61 12.89
CA ASP A 28 -11.40 20.88 12.92
C ASP A 28 -11.92 21.88 11.86
N ASN A 29 -12.18 21.42 10.63
CA ASN A 29 -12.52 22.32 9.52
C ASN A 29 -14.00 22.67 9.45
N TYR A 30 -14.89 21.76 9.87
CA TYR A 30 -16.33 21.98 9.85
C TYR A 30 -16.91 22.29 11.24
N ARG A 31 -16.07 22.29 12.30
CA ARG A 31 -16.44 22.57 13.69
C ARG A 31 -17.58 21.68 14.19
N ILE A 32 -17.45 20.39 13.90
CA ILE A 32 -18.44 19.36 14.22
C ILE A 32 -17.94 18.53 15.41
N GLU A 33 -18.84 18.17 16.32
CA GLU A 33 -18.51 17.27 17.43
C GLU A 33 -18.35 15.82 16.93
N HIS A 34 -17.53 15.04 17.64
CA HIS A 34 -17.15 13.69 17.22
C HIS A 34 -18.35 12.75 16.96
N ASP A 35 -19.41 12.87 17.75
CA ASP A 35 -20.63 12.07 17.64
C ASP A 35 -21.55 12.52 16.48
N ALA A 36 -21.35 13.73 15.95
CA ALA A 36 -22.11 14.30 14.83
C ALA A 36 -21.47 14.02 13.46
N VAL A 37 -20.28 13.40 13.41
CA VAL A 37 -19.61 13.06 12.14
C VAL A 37 -20.48 12.18 11.25
N GLY A 38 -21.24 11.24 11.82
CA GLY A 38 -22.16 10.41 11.06
C GLY A 38 -23.21 11.21 10.27
N THR A 39 -23.77 12.25 10.89
CA THR A 39 -24.72 13.17 10.26
C THR A 39 -24.05 14.01 9.19
N PHE A 40 -22.84 14.51 9.45
CA PHE A 40 -22.04 15.23 8.45
C PHE A 40 -21.87 14.43 7.16
N LEU A 41 -21.51 13.15 7.26
CA LEU A 41 -21.28 12.28 6.09
C LEU A 41 -22.53 12.13 5.22
N THR A 42 -23.71 12.08 5.83
CA THR A 42 -24.97 11.84 5.10
C THR A 42 -25.69 13.10 4.65
N GLU A 43 -25.54 14.20 5.39
CA GLU A 43 -26.34 15.43 5.16
C GLU A 43 -25.52 16.61 4.63
N GLU A 44 -24.28 16.79 5.08
CA GLU A 44 -23.45 17.96 4.74
C GLU A 44 -22.44 17.65 3.64
N LEU A 45 -21.76 16.51 3.72
CA LEU A 45 -20.79 16.06 2.71
C LEU A 45 -21.33 16.13 1.26
N PRO A 46 -22.60 15.75 0.95
CA PRO A 46 -23.13 15.85 -0.41
C PRO A 46 -23.28 17.28 -0.94
N LYS A 47 -23.32 18.29 -0.05
CA LYS A 47 -23.49 19.71 -0.40
C LYS A 47 -22.16 20.41 -0.71
N LEU A 48 -21.03 19.77 -0.40
CA LEU A 48 -19.71 20.34 -0.59
C LEU A 48 -19.29 20.34 -2.07
N GLU A 49 -18.29 21.16 -2.37
CA GLU A 49 -17.67 21.19 -3.69
C GLU A 49 -16.83 19.92 -3.94
N ASP A 50 -16.62 19.56 -5.21
CA ASP A 50 -15.92 18.33 -5.59
C ASP A 50 -14.50 18.24 -4.99
N TYR A 51 -13.79 19.37 -4.91
CA TYR A 51 -12.44 19.40 -4.35
C TYR A 51 -12.42 19.13 -2.83
N GLU A 52 -13.47 19.53 -2.10
CA GLU A 52 -13.59 19.28 -0.66
C GLU A 52 -13.91 17.81 -0.40
N ILE A 53 -14.84 17.25 -1.18
CA ILE A 53 -15.20 15.83 -1.13
C ILE A 53 -13.98 14.97 -1.42
N ASP A 54 -13.23 15.30 -2.47
CA ASP A 54 -11.99 14.60 -2.80
C ASP A 54 -10.94 14.71 -1.69
N LEU A 55 -10.81 15.88 -1.05
CA LEU A 55 -9.88 16.06 0.05
C LEU A 55 -10.23 15.18 1.27
N ILE A 56 -11.51 15.10 1.63
CA ILE A 56 -12.01 14.30 2.76
C ILE A 56 -11.92 12.79 2.44
N LEU A 57 -12.36 12.38 1.25
CA LEU A 57 -12.53 10.97 0.90
C LEU A 57 -11.28 10.33 0.28
N SER A 58 -10.34 11.13 -0.25
CA SER A 58 -9.14 10.56 -0.89
C SER A 58 -8.29 9.64 0.00
N PRO A 59 -8.12 9.85 1.32
CA PRO A 59 -7.40 8.88 2.16
C PRO A 59 -8.13 7.53 2.27
N VAL A 60 -9.46 7.54 2.18
CA VAL A 60 -10.33 6.36 2.33
C VAL A 60 -10.42 5.57 1.02
N PHE A 61 -10.42 6.28 -0.11
CA PHE A 61 -10.50 5.72 -1.47
C PHE A 61 -9.17 5.78 -2.23
N THR A 62 -8.05 5.79 -1.51
CA THR A 62 -6.76 5.45 -2.15
C THR A 62 -6.63 3.93 -2.15
N PRO A 63 -6.67 3.27 -3.33
CA PRO A 63 -6.58 1.82 -3.37
C PRO A 63 -5.22 1.35 -2.85
N LYS A 64 -5.28 0.36 -1.97
CA LYS A 64 -4.12 -0.39 -1.48
C LYS A 64 -3.81 -1.54 -2.43
N LEU A 65 -2.69 -2.22 -2.20
CA LEU A 65 -2.30 -3.39 -3.00
C LEU A 65 -3.39 -4.49 -2.98
N ALA A 66 -4.10 -4.66 -1.86
CA ALA A 66 -5.19 -5.62 -1.74
C ALA A 66 -6.40 -5.25 -2.63
N ASP A 67 -6.75 -3.96 -2.73
CA ASP A 67 -7.78 -3.50 -3.67
C ASP A 67 -7.34 -3.80 -5.12
N GLN A 68 -6.06 -3.55 -5.45
CA GLN A 68 -5.50 -3.83 -6.78
C GLN A 68 -5.46 -5.33 -7.12
N ALA A 69 -5.30 -6.21 -6.11
CA ALA A 69 -5.25 -7.67 -6.28
C ALA A 69 -6.54 -8.25 -6.86
N VAL A 70 -7.69 -7.69 -6.49
CA VAL A 70 -9.00 -8.09 -7.02
C VAL A 70 -9.03 -7.93 -8.55
N PHE A 71 -8.59 -6.77 -9.04
CA PHE A 71 -8.53 -6.48 -10.47
C PHE A 71 -7.41 -7.21 -11.18
N ALA A 72 -6.27 -7.41 -10.52
CA ALA A 72 -5.15 -8.15 -11.11
C ALA A 72 -5.51 -9.62 -11.37
N GLU A 73 -6.28 -10.25 -10.48
CA GLU A 73 -6.82 -11.59 -10.69
C GLU A 73 -7.90 -11.59 -11.78
N LEU A 74 -8.87 -10.66 -11.70
CA LEU A 74 -9.97 -10.55 -12.66
C LEU A 74 -9.49 -10.34 -14.10
N LEU A 75 -8.49 -9.47 -14.28
CA LEU A 75 -7.97 -9.11 -15.60
C LEU A 75 -6.99 -10.15 -16.14
N GLY A 76 -6.34 -10.95 -15.30
CA GLY A 76 -5.44 -12.00 -15.76
C GLY A 76 -4.27 -11.45 -16.61
N ARG A 77 -4.27 -11.73 -17.91
CA ARG A 77 -3.32 -11.15 -18.89
C ARG A 77 -3.81 -9.83 -19.48
N ASP A 78 -5.12 -9.62 -19.46
CA ASP A 78 -5.75 -8.47 -20.08
C ASP A 78 -5.51 -7.20 -19.28
N SER A 79 -5.83 -6.08 -19.91
CA SER A 79 -5.85 -4.76 -19.30
C SER A 79 -7.04 -3.95 -19.81
N VAL A 80 -7.34 -2.86 -19.10
CA VAL A 80 -8.32 -1.88 -19.54
C VAL A 80 -7.57 -0.63 -20.00
N PRO A 81 -7.56 -0.33 -21.31
CA PRO A 81 -6.95 0.89 -21.84
C PRO A 81 -7.55 2.14 -21.21
N ARG A 82 -6.74 3.18 -21.02
CA ARG A 82 -7.13 4.42 -20.34
C ARG A 82 -8.30 5.13 -21.03
N GLU A 83 -8.43 4.97 -22.34
CA GLU A 83 -9.51 5.53 -23.15
C GLU A 83 -10.88 4.97 -22.74
N ARG A 84 -10.92 3.80 -22.10
CA ARG A 84 -12.17 3.19 -21.59
C ARG A 84 -12.53 3.62 -20.18
N TRP A 85 -11.62 4.28 -19.44
CA TRP A 85 -11.86 4.62 -18.04
C TRP A 85 -13.00 5.63 -17.84
N PRO A 86 -13.14 6.69 -18.66
CA PRO A 86 -14.28 7.61 -18.52
C PRO A 86 -15.63 6.89 -18.63
N ALA A 87 -15.73 5.90 -19.53
CA ALA A 87 -16.96 5.11 -19.68
C ALA A 87 -17.23 4.19 -18.47
N LEU A 88 -16.19 3.71 -17.78
CA LEU A 88 -16.36 2.95 -16.53
C LEU A 88 -16.84 3.86 -15.40
N VAL A 89 -16.25 5.05 -15.27
CA VAL A 89 -16.63 6.05 -14.28
C VAL A 89 -18.09 6.47 -14.49
N GLN A 90 -18.48 6.79 -15.73
CA GLN A 90 -19.85 7.16 -16.06
C GLN A 90 -20.86 6.07 -15.68
N GLN A 91 -20.57 4.79 -15.99
CA GLN A 91 -21.44 3.68 -15.60
C GLN A 91 -21.62 3.56 -14.08
N LEU A 92 -20.57 3.82 -13.30
CA LEU A 92 -20.62 3.80 -11.82
C LEU A 92 -21.36 5.00 -11.23
N VAL A 93 -21.37 6.14 -11.93
CA VAL A 93 -22.18 7.31 -11.57
C VAL A 93 -23.65 7.08 -11.88
N GLU A 94 -23.96 6.49 -13.05
CA GLU A 94 -25.34 6.19 -13.48
C GLU A 94 -25.99 5.05 -12.68
N ARG A 95 -25.20 4.07 -12.21
CA ARG A 95 -25.56 3.05 -11.21
C ARG A 95 -25.12 3.56 -9.83
N PRO A 96 -25.81 4.52 -9.21
CA PRO A 96 -25.32 5.31 -8.06
C PRO A 96 -24.62 4.45 -7.01
N THR A 97 -23.28 4.52 -7.00
CA THR A 97 -22.41 3.70 -6.17
C THR A 97 -22.37 4.25 -4.74
N ARG A 98 -22.64 3.40 -3.74
CA ARG A 98 -22.81 3.82 -2.34
C ARG A 98 -21.72 3.28 -1.43
N ALA A 99 -20.81 4.15 -1.00
CA ALA A 99 -19.82 3.80 0.00
C ALA A 99 -20.45 3.52 1.36
N GLN A 100 -19.90 2.54 2.07
CA GLN A 100 -20.20 2.27 3.47
C GLN A 100 -19.04 2.77 4.36
N LEU A 101 -19.19 3.94 4.95
CA LEU A 101 -18.16 4.56 5.80
C LEU A 101 -18.44 4.25 7.27
N MET A 102 -17.46 3.72 7.99
CA MET A 102 -17.58 3.36 9.39
C MET A 102 -16.91 4.40 10.30
N THR A 103 -17.67 4.92 11.26
CA THR A 103 -17.19 5.78 12.35
C THR A 103 -16.57 4.94 13.47
N LEU A 104 -15.85 5.57 14.42
CA LEU A 104 -15.13 4.84 15.49
C LEU A 104 -16.06 4.08 16.44
N ASP A 105 -17.31 4.50 16.53
CA ASP A 105 -18.36 3.78 17.28
C ASP A 105 -18.89 2.54 16.55
N GLY A 106 -18.32 2.21 15.38
CA GLY A 106 -18.67 1.05 14.57
C GLY A 106 -19.94 1.24 13.74
N LYS A 107 -20.57 2.43 13.74
CA LYS A 107 -21.74 2.70 12.91
C LYS A 107 -21.36 2.89 11.45
N ALA A 108 -22.18 2.33 10.56
CA ALA A 108 -22.00 2.43 9.13
C ALA A 108 -22.92 3.51 8.54
N HIS A 109 -22.35 4.39 7.73
CA HIS A 109 -23.03 5.48 7.05
C HIS A 109 -22.93 5.29 5.54
N LEU A 110 -24.08 5.32 4.85
CA LEU A 110 -24.14 5.19 3.40
C LEU A 110 -23.97 6.56 2.74
N VAL A 111 -22.96 6.68 1.88
CA VAL A 111 -22.62 7.92 1.17
C VAL A 111 -22.61 7.65 -0.33
N ASN A 112 -23.37 8.43 -1.10
CA ASN A 112 -23.29 8.37 -2.56
C ASN A 112 -21.94 8.92 -2.99
N LEU A 113 -21.17 8.11 -3.74
CA LEU A 113 -19.90 8.56 -4.26
C LEU A 113 -20.10 9.45 -5.47
N ARG A 114 -19.46 10.63 -5.45
CA ARG A 114 -19.41 11.53 -6.61
C ARG A 114 -18.34 11.08 -7.59
N GLU A 115 -18.51 11.53 -8.83
CA GLU A 115 -17.61 11.23 -9.96
C GLU A 115 -16.14 11.44 -9.60
N VAL A 116 -15.80 12.57 -8.94
CA VAL A 116 -14.42 12.89 -8.53
C VAL A 116 -13.75 11.79 -7.69
N THR A 117 -14.50 11.14 -6.79
CA THR A 117 -13.97 10.07 -5.94
C THR A 117 -13.83 8.76 -6.73
N ILE A 118 -14.81 8.46 -7.57
CA ILE A 118 -14.82 7.27 -8.43
C ILE A 118 -13.67 7.34 -9.44
N GLU A 119 -13.52 8.48 -10.12
CA GLU A 119 -12.46 8.74 -11.08
C GLU A 119 -11.08 8.56 -10.45
N ARG A 120 -10.82 9.21 -9.30
CA ARG A 120 -9.56 9.06 -8.56
C ARG A 120 -9.27 7.59 -8.23
N TYR A 121 -10.27 6.85 -7.76
CA TYR A 121 -10.11 5.43 -7.43
C TYR A 121 -9.72 4.60 -8.65
N VAL A 122 -10.47 4.72 -9.75
CA VAL A 122 -10.19 4.01 -11.02
C VAL A 122 -8.80 4.35 -11.55
N HIS A 123 -8.42 5.63 -11.57
CA HIS A 123 -7.11 6.07 -12.04
C HIS A 123 -5.96 5.51 -11.20
N ARG A 124 -6.16 5.29 -9.90
CA ARG A 124 -5.13 4.75 -9.00
C ARG A 124 -5.05 3.21 -9.01
N LEU A 125 -6.05 2.51 -9.55
CA LEU A 125 -6.01 1.05 -9.67
C LEU A 125 -5.03 0.55 -10.73
N ARG A 126 -4.65 1.40 -11.70
CA ARG A 126 -3.77 1.06 -12.83
C ARG A 126 -4.26 -0.14 -13.64
N LEU A 127 -5.52 -0.09 -14.08
CA LEU A 127 -6.17 -1.16 -14.85
C LEU A 127 -5.51 -1.42 -16.21
N GLU A 128 -4.71 -0.49 -16.72
CA GLU A 128 -3.99 -0.58 -18.00
C GLU A 128 -2.72 -1.44 -17.92
N ALA A 129 -2.19 -1.65 -16.71
CA ALA A 129 -0.96 -2.40 -16.51
C ALA A 129 -1.13 -3.89 -16.84
N THR A 130 -0.12 -4.50 -17.45
CA THR A 130 -0.11 -5.92 -17.82
C THR A 130 0.94 -6.69 -17.03
N ILE A 131 0.81 -8.02 -16.97
CA ILE A 131 1.83 -8.90 -16.41
C ILE A 131 2.64 -9.47 -17.58
N PRO A 132 3.99 -9.42 -17.55
CA PRO A 132 4.83 -10.08 -18.54
C PRO A 132 4.49 -11.58 -18.65
N ASP A 133 4.45 -12.13 -19.87
CA ASP A 133 3.96 -13.49 -20.13
C ASP A 133 4.65 -14.55 -19.28
N PHE A 134 5.98 -14.49 -19.16
CA PHE A 134 6.77 -15.41 -18.35
C PHE A 134 6.32 -15.39 -16.87
N LEU A 135 6.13 -14.20 -16.30
CA LEU A 135 5.68 -14.04 -14.92
C LEU A 135 4.25 -14.55 -14.76
N PHE A 136 3.37 -14.26 -15.72
CA PHE A 136 2.01 -14.76 -15.69
C PHE A 136 1.97 -16.29 -15.68
N ASP A 137 2.71 -16.94 -16.58
CA ASP A 137 2.77 -18.40 -16.65
C ASP A 137 3.45 -19.05 -15.43
N LEU A 138 4.39 -18.35 -14.80
CA LEU A 138 4.95 -18.77 -13.52
C LEU A 138 3.88 -18.73 -12.41
N LEU A 139 3.14 -17.62 -12.31
CA LEU A 139 2.12 -17.40 -11.28
C LEU A 139 0.87 -18.28 -11.46
N GLU A 140 0.51 -18.65 -12.69
CA GLU A 140 -0.60 -19.59 -12.93
C GLU A 140 -0.25 -21.03 -12.54
N ARG A 141 1.01 -21.43 -12.73
CA ARG A 141 1.48 -22.76 -12.33
C ARG A 141 1.70 -22.89 -10.84
N TYR A 142 2.04 -21.80 -10.17
CA TYR A 142 2.28 -21.78 -8.74
C TYR A 142 0.96 -21.63 -7.96
N VAL A 143 0.53 -22.71 -7.30
CA VAL A 143 -0.70 -22.70 -6.49
C VAL A 143 -0.44 -22.02 -5.15
N SER A 144 -0.91 -20.78 -5.00
CA SER A 144 -0.86 -20.03 -3.75
C SER A 144 -2.15 -19.24 -3.56
N THR A 145 -2.59 -19.13 -2.30
CA THR A 145 -3.69 -18.24 -1.90
C THR A 145 -3.40 -16.78 -2.19
N ASP A 146 -2.12 -16.41 -2.29
CA ASP A 146 -1.67 -15.04 -2.52
C ASP A 146 -1.56 -14.67 -4.00
N ARG A 147 -1.91 -15.59 -4.92
CA ARG A 147 -1.81 -15.35 -6.36
C ARG A 147 -2.40 -14.01 -6.81
N PRO A 148 -3.58 -13.56 -6.34
CA PRO A 148 -4.10 -12.23 -6.67
C PRO A 148 -3.15 -11.09 -6.27
N LEU A 149 -2.54 -11.16 -5.09
CA LEU A 149 -1.56 -10.16 -4.64
C LEU A 149 -0.29 -10.22 -5.47
N LEU A 150 0.22 -11.41 -5.78
CA LEU A 150 1.39 -11.56 -6.65
C LEU A 150 1.16 -10.98 -8.05
N LYS A 151 -0.04 -11.18 -8.61
CA LYS A 151 -0.44 -10.54 -9.86
C LYS A 151 -0.46 -9.02 -9.75
N ALA A 152 -0.99 -8.45 -8.65
CA ALA A 152 -0.96 -7.02 -8.43
C ALA A 152 0.48 -6.48 -8.28
N ILE A 153 1.36 -7.20 -7.59
CA ILE A 153 2.79 -6.87 -7.48
C ILE A 153 3.42 -6.88 -8.87
N ALA A 154 3.18 -7.90 -9.68
CA ALA A 154 3.75 -8.01 -11.03
C ALA A 154 3.24 -6.92 -12.01
N ARG A 155 2.07 -6.32 -11.76
CA ARG A 155 1.53 -5.19 -12.53
C ARG A 155 2.12 -3.82 -12.13
N ARG A 156 2.97 -3.72 -11.09
CA ARG A 156 3.51 -2.42 -10.62
C ARG A 156 4.44 -1.79 -11.66
N SER A 157 4.36 -0.46 -11.81
CA SER A 157 5.12 0.30 -12.82
C SER A 157 6.63 0.23 -12.63
N ILE A 158 7.09 -0.11 -11.43
CA ILE A 158 8.51 -0.27 -11.16
C ILE A 158 9.15 -1.35 -12.05
N TRP A 159 8.35 -2.32 -12.52
CA TRP A 159 8.73 -3.42 -13.41
C TRP A 159 8.55 -3.11 -14.91
N ASP A 160 8.08 -1.91 -15.26
CA ASP A 160 8.04 -1.48 -16.67
C ASP A 160 9.47 -1.39 -17.23
N ASP A 161 10.45 -1.13 -16.36
CA ASP A 161 11.88 -1.22 -16.63
C ASP A 161 12.36 -2.68 -16.71
N SER A 162 13.03 -3.04 -17.80
CA SER A 162 13.48 -4.41 -18.06
C SER A 162 14.53 -4.91 -17.06
N GLY A 163 15.42 -4.05 -16.56
CA GLY A 163 16.44 -4.42 -15.58
C GLY A 163 15.81 -4.77 -14.23
N ARG A 164 14.88 -3.93 -13.76
CA ARG A 164 14.11 -4.21 -12.52
C ARG A 164 13.18 -5.40 -12.66
N ARG A 165 12.56 -5.56 -13.83
CA ARG A 165 11.75 -6.75 -14.13
C ARG A 165 12.56 -8.04 -13.99
N GLY A 166 13.79 -8.05 -14.49
CA GLY A 166 14.70 -9.18 -14.36
C GLY A 166 14.96 -9.58 -12.89
N ILE A 167 14.94 -8.62 -11.96
CA ILE A 167 15.03 -8.89 -10.51
C ILE A 167 13.81 -9.68 -10.04
N LEU A 168 12.60 -9.23 -10.38
CA LEU A 168 11.36 -9.90 -9.99
C LEU A 168 11.28 -11.32 -10.59
N GLU A 169 11.63 -11.48 -11.86
CA GLU A 169 11.66 -12.77 -12.55
C GLU A 169 12.63 -13.75 -11.89
N ARG A 170 13.87 -13.30 -11.60
CA ARG A 170 14.88 -14.12 -10.91
C ARG A 170 14.41 -14.51 -9.51
N TYR A 171 13.87 -13.56 -8.75
CA TYR A 171 13.37 -13.78 -7.40
C TYR A 171 12.23 -14.81 -7.37
N LEU A 172 11.17 -14.58 -8.17
CA LEU A 172 10.00 -15.47 -8.17
C LEU A 172 10.36 -16.88 -8.65
N THR A 173 11.24 -16.99 -9.65
CA THR A 173 11.73 -18.31 -10.11
C THR A 173 12.46 -19.05 -8.99
N ALA A 174 13.29 -18.34 -8.22
CA ALA A 174 14.06 -18.94 -7.13
C ALA A 174 13.17 -19.38 -5.96
N VAL A 175 12.22 -18.55 -5.50
CA VAL A 175 11.35 -18.93 -4.37
C VAL A 175 10.38 -20.05 -4.73
N VAL A 176 9.84 -20.06 -5.96
CA VAL A 176 8.96 -21.13 -6.44
C VAL A 176 9.75 -22.42 -6.62
N GLY A 177 10.95 -22.37 -7.19
CA GLY A 177 11.79 -23.54 -7.39
C GLY A 177 12.32 -24.17 -6.10
N ARG A 178 12.45 -23.39 -5.01
CA ARG A 178 12.93 -23.85 -3.70
C ARG A 178 11.79 -24.12 -2.70
N ASP A 179 10.54 -23.94 -3.09
CA ASP A 179 9.35 -24.01 -2.21
C ASP A 179 9.52 -23.16 -0.92
N SER A 180 10.16 -22.00 -1.06
CA SER A 180 10.54 -21.11 0.05
C SER A 180 9.79 -19.78 0.00
N TYR A 181 8.65 -19.76 -0.66
CA TYR A 181 7.86 -18.56 -0.86
C TYR A 181 7.26 -18.06 0.46
N ALA A 182 7.40 -16.76 0.69
CA ALA A 182 6.69 -16.03 1.72
C ALA A 182 6.19 -14.69 1.15
N LEU A 183 4.92 -14.37 1.40
CA LEU A 183 4.33 -13.11 0.96
C LEU A 183 5.07 -11.91 1.55
N SER A 184 5.48 -11.98 2.82
CA SER A 184 6.23 -10.92 3.49
C SER A 184 7.51 -10.56 2.74
N ASP A 185 8.28 -11.56 2.31
CA ASP A 185 9.53 -11.35 1.60
C ASP A 185 9.29 -10.76 0.19
N THR A 186 8.17 -11.10 -0.45
CA THR A 186 7.81 -10.51 -1.75
C THR A 186 7.37 -9.05 -1.62
N LEU A 187 6.65 -8.71 -0.53
CA LEU A 187 6.30 -7.33 -0.20
C LEU A 187 7.55 -6.51 0.17
N ASP A 188 8.47 -7.10 0.94
CA ASP A 188 9.76 -6.48 1.28
C ASP A 188 10.61 -6.24 0.03
N LEU A 189 10.60 -7.17 -0.94
CA LEU A 189 11.23 -6.97 -2.24
C LEU A 189 10.60 -5.78 -2.97
N LEU A 190 9.27 -5.74 -3.10
CA LEU A 190 8.59 -4.62 -3.77
C LEU A 190 8.96 -3.29 -3.12
N ASN A 191 8.89 -3.21 -1.78
CA ASN A 191 9.26 -2.02 -1.02
C ASN A 191 10.73 -1.62 -1.26
N LEU A 192 11.65 -2.59 -1.28
CA LEU A 192 13.07 -2.34 -1.54
C LEU A 192 13.27 -1.73 -2.93
N ILE A 193 12.69 -2.32 -3.97
CA ILE A 193 12.87 -1.86 -5.35
C ILE A 193 12.18 -0.51 -5.58
N GLU A 194 11.00 -0.26 -5.01
CA GLU A 194 10.32 1.03 -5.13
C GLU A 194 11.08 2.18 -4.43
N ASN A 195 11.71 1.90 -3.29
CA ASN A 195 12.42 2.91 -2.50
C ASN A 195 13.86 3.15 -2.98
N ARG A 196 14.60 2.08 -3.30
CA ARG A 196 16.02 2.16 -3.68
C ARG A 196 16.22 2.28 -5.19
N LYS A 197 15.27 1.77 -5.98
CA LYS A 197 15.26 1.80 -7.45
C LYS A 197 16.60 1.37 -8.08
N PRO A 198 17.14 0.18 -7.74
CA PRO A 198 18.29 -0.35 -8.46
C PRO A 198 17.99 -0.42 -9.96
N SER A 199 19.03 -0.33 -10.80
CA SER A 199 18.86 -0.42 -12.26
C SER A 199 18.52 -1.85 -12.69
N ASP A 200 19.17 -2.83 -12.10
CA ASP A 200 19.13 -4.24 -12.50
C ASP A 200 19.63 -5.14 -11.35
N LEU A 201 19.73 -6.44 -11.64
CA LEU A 201 20.18 -7.44 -10.68
C LEU A 201 21.63 -7.24 -10.21
N GLU A 202 22.54 -6.87 -11.11
CA GLU A 202 23.95 -6.67 -10.77
C GLU A 202 24.11 -5.46 -9.84
N ASN A 203 23.46 -4.35 -10.19
CA ASN A 203 23.43 -3.16 -9.36
C ASN A 203 22.79 -3.43 -7.98
N LEU A 204 21.69 -4.18 -7.93
CA LEU A 204 21.08 -4.59 -6.67
C LEU A 204 22.08 -5.37 -5.79
N LEU A 205 22.74 -6.39 -6.35
CA LEU A 205 23.69 -7.22 -5.60
C LEU A 205 24.91 -6.43 -5.13
N ALA A 206 25.40 -5.48 -5.94
CA ALA A 206 26.51 -4.60 -5.57
C ALA A 206 26.16 -3.62 -4.43
N GLU A 207 24.90 -3.18 -4.36
CA GLU A 207 24.46 -2.19 -3.37
C GLU A 207 24.03 -2.80 -2.02
N ILE A 208 23.56 -4.04 -2.01
CA ILE A 208 23.10 -4.72 -0.78
C ILE A 208 24.14 -4.65 0.36
N PRO A 209 25.44 -4.94 0.16
CA PRO A 209 26.43 -4.86 1.25
C PRO A 209 26.48 -3.47 1.92
N ARG A 210 26.41 -2.41 1.12
CA ARG A 210 26.41 -1.02 1.60
C ARG A 210 25.16 -0.72 2.41
N TRP A 211 23.99 -1.21 1.97
CA TRP A 211 22.74 -1.03 2.71
C TRP A 211 22.72 -1.80 4.01
N GLN A 212 23.24 -3.03 4.02
CA GLN A 212 23.37 -3.82 5.24
C GLN A 212 24.29 -3.15 6.26
N GLU A 213 25.43 -2.60 5.83
CA GLU A 213 26.34 -1.87 6.73
C GLU A 213 25.66 -0.62 7.33
N ALA A 214 24.93 0.14 6.51
CA ALA A 214 24.18 1.30 6.98
C ALA A 214 23.10 0.91 7.99
N LEU A 215 22.37 -0.18 7.75
CA LEU A 215 21.34 -0.69 8.66
C LEU A 215 21.95 -1.17 9.98
N ARG A 216 23.06 -1.92 9.95
CA ARG A 216 23.77 -2.36 11.16
C ARG A 216 24.19 -1.18 12.04
N LYS A 217 24.82 -0.16 11.46
CA LYS A 217 25.19 1.08 12.18
C LYS A 217 23.96 1.77 12.78
N GLN A 218 22.84 1.80 12.06
CA GLN A 218 21.61 2.40 12.56
C GLN A 218 20.96 1.61 13.70
N VAL A 219 21.02 0.28 13.65
CA VAL A 219 20.56 -0.59 14.74
C VAL A 219 21.45 -0.41 15.95
N GLU A 220 22.78 -0.46 15.79
CA GLU A 220 23.74 -0.22 16.86
C GLU A 220 23.50 1.12 17.57
N VAL A 221 23.35 2.22 16.80
CA VAL A 221 23.08 3.57 17.35
C VAL A 221 21.73 3.62 18.07
N ALA A 222 20.71 2.93 17.56
CA ALA A 222 19.38 2.95 18.16
C ALA A 222 19.31 2.10 19.45
N THR A 223 20.06 0.99 19.51
CA THR A 223 20.18 0.11 20.67
C THR A 223 21.13 0.69 21.72
N SER A 224 22.13 1.46 21.31
CA SER A 224 22.95 2.27 22.22
C SER A 224 22.15 3.51 22.66
N GLY A 225 21.37 3.37 23.74
CA GLY A 225 20.45 4.40 24.23
C GLY A 225 21.00 5.83 24.14
N LYS A 226 20.17 6.77 23.64
CA LYS A 226 20.59 8.14 23.36
C LYS A 226 21.13 8.82 24.62
N PRO A 227 22.21 9.62 24.52
CA PRO A 227 22.62 10.49 25.62
C PRO A 227 21.50 11.52 25.88
N PHE A 228 21.29 11.87 27.14
CA PHE A 228 20.42 12.98 27.48
C PHE A 228 21.03 14.28 26.94
N PHE A 229 20.30 14.98 26.08
CA PHE A 229 20.71 16.29 25.56
C PHE A 229 20.49 17.43 26.56
N ASN A 230 19.78 17.17 27.67
CA ASN A 230 19.55 18.12 28.76
C ASN A 230 19.96 17.49 30.10
N GLU A 231 20.85 18.18 30.82
CA GLU A 231 21.45 17.72 32.07
C GLU A 231 20.45 17.67 33.24
N ASP A 232 19.43 18.54 33.23
CA ASP A 232 18.33 18.54 34.21
C ASP A 232 17.44 17.30 34.06
N VAL A 233 17.20 16.88 32.81
CA VAL A 233 16.44 15.65 32.50
C VAL A 233 17.23 14.40 32.91
N ARG A 234 18.56 14.43 32.74
CA ARG A 234 19.45 13.34 33.21
C ARG A 234 19.38 13.15 34.73
N LEU A 235 19.37 14.24 35.48
CA LEU A 235 19.29 14.24 36.95
C LEU A 235 17.94 13.71 37.46
N MET A 236 16.82 13.99 36.78
CA MET A 236 15.50 13.48 37.17
C MET A 236 15.31 11.98 36.90
N HIS A 237 16.02 11.41 35.92
CA HIS A 237 15.86 10.00 35.52
C HIS A 237 16.89 9.03 36.13
N GLY A 238 17.80 9.50 37.00
CA GLY A 238 18.67 8.65 37.83
C GLY A 238 19.71 7.79 37.09
N GLY A 239 19.94 8.03 35.79
CA GLY A 239 20.87 7.28 34.96
C GLY A 239 21.49 8.10 33.83
N ALA A 240 22.54 7.59 33.20
CA ALA A 240 23.29 8.32 32.15
C ALA A 240 22.62 8.33 30.76
N ARG A 241 21.50 7.62 30.57
CA ARG A 241 20.84 7.42 29.26
C ARG A 241 19.33 7.49 29.34
N ASP A 242 18.70 8.02 28.29
CA ASP A 242 17.25 8.08 28.15
C ASP A 242 16.68 6.66 27.98
N GLN A 243 15.79 6.25 28.89
CA GLN A 243 15.18 4.91 28.95
C GLN A 243 13.77 4.88 28.36
N ARG A 244 13.29 5.96 27.71
CA ARG A 244 11.95 5.96 27.12
C ARG A 244 11.81 4.87 26.05
N THR A 245 10.77 4.05 26.19
CA THR A 245 10.37 2.88 25.36
C THR A 245 9.89 3.28 23.95
N GLN A 246 10.64 4.15 23.25
CA GLN A 246 10.22 4.74 21.98
C GLN A 246 10.97 4.18 20.75
N ALA A 247 11.68 3.06 20.88
CA ALA A 247 12.60 2.58 19.85
C ALA A 247 12.42 1.12 19.40
N ASP A 248 11.69 0.26 20.12
CA ASP A 248 11.68 -1.18 19.83
C ASP A 248 11.11 -1.50 18.45
N SER A 249 9.95 -0.94 18.08
CA SER A 249 9.32 -1.23 16.77
C SER A 249 10.14 -0.74 15.58
N ARG A 250 10.85 0.39 15.72
CA ARG A 250 11.73 0.93 14.66
C ARG A 250 13.04 0.16 14.55
N VAL A 251 13.58 -0.32 15.67
CA VAL A 251 14.77 -1.17 15.70
C VAL A 251 14.43 -2.52 15.07
N SER A 252 13.33 -3.16 15.51
CA SER A 252 12.87 -4.43 14.94
C SER A 252 12.58 -4.34 13.44
N ALA A 253 12.01 -3.24 12.95
CA ALA A 253 11.82 -3.04 11.51
C ALA A 253 13.14 -3.04 10.73
N LYS A 254 14.20 -2.40 11.27
CA LYS A 254 15.53 -2.37 10.64
C LYS A 254 16.23 -3.72 10.72
N GLU A 255 16.06 -4.44 11.82
CA GLU A 255 16.58 -5.81 11.97
C GLU A 255 15.91 -6.76 10.97
N ASN A 256 14.60 -6.64 10.78
CA ASN A 256 13.85 -7.39 9.77
C ASN A 256 14.31 -7.06 8.35
N GLU A 257 14.51 -5.77 8.02
CA GLU A 257 15.06 -5.35 6.72
C GLU A 257 16.46 -5.94 6.51
N LEU A 258 17.33 -5.89 7.52
CA LEU A 258 18.67 -6.47 7.47
C LEU A 258 18.62 -7.99 7.22
N ALA A 259 17.75 -8.72 7.92
CA ALA A 259 17.55 -10.14 7.75
C ALA A 259 17.00 -10.49 6.36
N PHE A 260 16.04 -9.71 5.87
CA PHE A 260 15.50 -9.84 4.52
C PHE A 260 16.59 -9.67 3.46
N LEU A 261 17.41 -8.61 3.55
CA LEU A 261 18.52 -8.40 2.62
C LEU A 261 19.51 -9.58 2.61
N GLY A 262 19.76 -10.19 3.78
CA GLY A 262 20.58 -11.40 3.89
C GLY A 262 20.00 -12.59 3.12
N ARG A 263 18.69 -12.86 3.30
CA ARG A 263 17.99 -13.92 2.56
C ARG A 263 17.94 -13.64 1.07
N LEU A 264 17.68 -12.39 0.68
CA LEU A 264 17.59 -11.97 -0.72
C LEU A 264 18.89 -12.24 -1.47
N THR A 265 20.05 -11.91 -0.89
CA THR A 265 21.35 -12.20 -1.51
C THR A 265 21.56 -13.69 -1.73
N GLN A 266 21.28 -14.53 -0.73
CA GLN A 266 21.42 -15.99 -0.84
C GLN A 266 20.46 -16.63 -1.86
N LEU A 267 19.33 -15.98 -2.10
CA LEU A 267 18.33 -16.44 -3.05
C LEU A 267 18.70 -16.07 -4.50
N LEU A 268 19.27 -14.88 -4.69
CA LEU A 268 19.56 -14.33 -6.02
C LEU A 268 20.89 -14.81 -6.62
N LEU A 269 21.87 -15.17 -5.77
CA LEU A 269 23.08 -15.90 -6.15
C LEU A 269 22.73 -17.31 -6.66
#